data_AF-A0A7S1H1I2-F1
#
_entry.id   AF-A0A7S1H1I2-F1
#
_cell.length_a   1.000
_cell.length_b   1.000
_cell.length_c   1.000
_cell.angle_alpha   90.00
_cell.angle_beta   90.00
_cell.angle_gamma   90.00
#
_symmetry.space_group_name_H-M   'P 1'
#
loop_
_entity.id
_entity.type
_entity.pdbx_description
1 polymer ?
#
loop_
_entity_poly.entity_id
_entity_poly.type
_entity_poly.pdbx_seq_one_letter_code
_entity_poly.pdbx_strand_id
1 'polypeptide(L)'
;DKEYLSKIEQPHNINWLSIAPFTPTSRDENLHKIALRVNAKFKASTSSISGLFSHLYQVQSNFRPVDTSHLSDAFRNQPKGFGRTLAQKPASVIIRPRDGIYGIDAEPEGDSTHQILIDLGKTLERMLTMPPEEFKEMVVVPEGGECFEVPPHLLASTYNFSKFGEFCLRSQLDCVQGGNKIFDLKTRATHAIRNSFSHDDPGVDPKDRYKRHVETYRIDKQRGQFNSFERELYDMMRSAFLKYSVQLRIGRMHGAFVTYHNTAEIFGFQYIPLSTIDKLIYGNTHMALTHFDTAAKLISFILNTVLQSGPSGKPIRMSIVPIKESRMLVIERREVLSEEVEEPEEGSKDDPKYTLTYGEPQSWLLWVRTKLNGEYTDEPWMFTDKDKFECEYVMVPTEDYKGKNVDISKVMTWPRET
;
A
#
# COMPACT_ATOMS: atom_id res chain seq x y z
N ASP A 1 24.92 -1.01 -17.92
CA ASP A 1 25.13 -2.10 -18.87
C ASP A 1 23.76 -2.53 -19.40
N LYS A 2 23.48 -2.34 -20.71
CA LYS A 2 22.13 -2.57 -21.26
C LYS A 2 21.77 -4.06 -21.30
N GLU A 3 22.77 -4.91 -21.48
CA GLU A 3 22.60 -6.35 -21.55
C GLU A 3 22.19 -6.91 -20.18
N TYR A 4 22.91 -6.53 -19.12
CA TYR A 4 22.57 -6.90 -17.74
C TYR A 4 21.13 -6.55 -17.38
N LEU A 5 20.72 -5.29 -17.61
CA LEU A 5 19.37 -4.85 -17.24
C LEU A 5 18.27 -5.48 -18.09
N SER A 6 18.58 -6.06 -19.26
CA SER A 6 17.55 -6.59 -20.15
C SER A 6 16.96 -7.91 -19.67
N LYS A 7 17.74 -8.74 -18.96
CA LYS A 7 17.37 -10.11 -18.57
C LYS A 7 17.11 -10.19 -17.07
N ILE A 8 15.96 -10.76 -16.70
CA ILE A 8 15.58 -10.94 -15.30
C ILE A 8 16.00 -12.32 -14.82
N GLU A 9 16.76 -12.36 -13.74
CA GLU A 9 17.06 -13.61 -13.05
C GLU A 9 15.81 -14.23 -12.44
N GLN A 10 15.61 -15.52 -12.71
CA GLN A 10 14.40 -16.24 -12.34
C GLN A 10 14.47 -16.71 -10.89
N PRO A 11 13.33 -16.79 -10.16
CA PRO A 11 13.31 -17.12 -8.73
C PRO A 11 14.06 -18.40 -8.30
N HIS A 12 14.17 -19.38 -9.19
CA HIS A 12 14.88 -20.64 -8.93
C HIS A 12 16.41 -20.51 -8.96
N ASN A 13 16.93 -19.41 -9.50
CA ASN A 13 18.36 -19.08 -9.52
C ASN A 13 18.74 -18.10 -8.39
N ILE A 14 17.81 -17.73 -7.52
CA ILE A 14 18.06 -16.69 -6.50
C ILE A 14 18.48 -17.31 -5.18
N ASN A 15 19.56 -16.77 -4.61
CA ASN A 15 19.99 -17.09 -3.27
C ASN A 15 19.07 -16.34 -2.29
N TRP A 16 18.01 -16.99 -1.81
CA TRP A 16 17.01 -16.33 -0.95
C TRP A 16 17.56 -15.93 0.43
N LEU A 17 18.66 -16.54 0.87
CA LEU A 17 19.42 -16.12 2.06
C LEU A 17 20.08 -14.74 1.91
N SER A 18 20.22 -14.24 0.68
CA SER A 18 20.77 -12.90 0.39
C SER A 18 19.73 -11.78 0.48
N ILE A 19 18.46 -12.13 0.71
CA ILE A 19 17.35 -11.19 0.79
C ILE A 19 16.83 -11.18 2.22
N ALA A 20 16.83 -10.00 2.85
CA ALA A 20 16.39 -9.85 4.23
C ALA A 20 14.92 -10.31 4.41
N PRO A 21 14.63 -11.07 5.47
CA PRO A 21 13.27 -11.52 5.76
C PRO A 21 12.37 -10.33 6.08
N PHE A 22 11.09 -10.44 5.72
CA PHE A 22 10.11 -9.44 6.11
C PHE A 22 9.99 -9.41 7.63
N THR A 23 10.19 -8.24 8.23
CA THR A 23 9.98 -8.03 9.67
C THR A 23 8.61 -7.37 9.88
N PRO A 24 7.62 -8.02 10.53
CA PRO A 24 6.37 -7.38 10.90
C PRO A 24 6.57 -6.16 11.82
N THR A 25 5.65 -5.21 11.79
CA THR A 25 5.76 -3.96 12.58
C THR A 25 5.72 -4.25 14.08
N SER A 26 4.90 -5.21 14.52
CA SER A 26 4.86 -5.65 15.91
C SER A 26 6.21 -6.22 16.39
N ARG A 27 6.91 -6.97 15.54
CA ARG A 27 8.21 -7.62 15.81
C ARG A 27 9.43 -6.71 15.61
N ASP A 28 9.27 -5.52 15.02
CA ASP A 28 10.38 -4.57 14.83
C ASP A 28 10.76 -3.86 16.14
N GLU A 29 11.90 -4.25 16.71
CA GLU A 29 12.47 -3.70 17.94
C GLU A 29 12.99 -2.27 17.79
N ASN A 30 13.54 -1.90 16.64
CA ASN A 30 14.05 -0.55 16.40
C ASN A 30 12.90 0.44 16.30
N LEU A 31 11.86 0.09 15.54
CA LEU A 31 10.62 0.87 15.47
C LEU A 31 9.99 1.00 16.87
N HIS A 32 9.98 -0.07 17.65
CA HIS A 32 9.40 -0.05 18.99
C HIS A 32 10.13 0.91 19.94
N LYS A 33 11.47 0.85 19.98
CA LYS A 33 12.31 1.77 20.77
C LYS A 33 12.08 3.23 20.39
N ILE A 34 11.98 3.51 19.08
CA ILE A 34 11.70 4.87 18.59
C ILE A 34 10.29 5.29 18.99
N ALA A 35 9.29 4.43 18.83
CA ALA A 35 7.91 4.72 19.20
C ALA A 35 7.75 5.06 20.69
N LEU A 36 8.43 4.33 21.58
CA LEU A 36 8.52 4.64 23.01
C LEU A 36 9.17 6.01 23.25
N ARG A 37 10.33 6.26 22.63
CA ARG A 37 11.06 7.53 22.78
C ARG A 37 10.23 8.74 22.38
N VAL A 38 9.44 8.61 21.32
CA VAL A 38 8.61 9.72 20.82
C VAL A 38 7.21 9.73 21.42
N ASN A 39 6.89 8.85 22.38
CA ASN A 39 5.57 8.73 22.99
C ASN A 39 4.45 8.57 21.94
N ALA A 40 4.65 7.66 20.97
CA ALA A 40 3.62 7.31 19.99
C ALA A 40 2.69 6.25 20.58
N LYS A 41 1.39 6.36 20.29
CA LYS A 41 0.39 5.36 20.67
C LYS A 41 0.33 4.20 19.70
N PHE A 42 0.58 4.48 18.42
CA PHE A 42 0.52 3.52 17.33
C PHE A 42 1.86 3.41 16.63
N LYS A 43 2.24 2.20 16.21
CA LYS A 43 3.36 1.99 15.28
C LYS A 43 2.90 1.21 14.04
N ALA A 44 3.36 1.58 12.86
CA ALA A 44 2.95 0.93 11.60
C ALA A 44 4.05 1.01 10.53
N SER A 45 3.98 0.15 9.51
CA SER A 45 4.74 0.29 8.27
C SER A 45 3.89 0.96 7.19
N THR A 46 4.53 1.47 6.14
CA THR A 46 3.83 1.94 4.93
C THR A 46 2.91 0.88 4.34
N SER A 47 3.35 -0.39 4.32
CA SER A 47 2.55 -1.51 3.81
C SER A 47 1.29 -1.77 4.64
N SER A 48 1.35 -1.72 5.97
CA SER A 48 0.18 -1.99 6.82
C SER A 48 -0.83 -0.85 6.85
N ILE A 49 -0.38 0.41 6.75
CA ILE A 49 -1.28 1.56 6.93
C ILE A 49 -1.82 2.13 5.61
N SER A 50 -1.13 1.94 4.47
CA SER A 50 -1.50 2.57 3.19
C SER A 50 -2.91 2.19 2.69
N GLY A 51 -3.38 0.97 2.99
CA GLY A 51 -4.76 0.56 2.71
C GLY A 51 -5.78 1.40 3.47
N LEU A 52 -5.53 1.66 4.76
CA LEU A 52 -6.41 2.47 5.60
C LEU A 52 -6.52 3.91 5.08
N PHE A 53 -5.38 4.52 4.73
CA PHE A 53 -5.34 5.85 4.12
C PHE A 53 -6.09 5.89 2.78
N SER A 54 -5.91 4.87 1.93
CA SER A 54 -6.55 4.81 0.61
C SER A 54 -8.08 4.75 0.71
N HIS A 55 -8.61 4.02 1.69
CA HIS A 55 -10.06 3.94 1.93
C HIS A 55 -10.65 5.22 2.53
N LEU A 56 -9.94 5.84 3.48
CA LEU A 56 -10.39 7.13 4.03
C LEU A 56 -10.35 8.24 3.00
N TYR A 57 -9.35 8.23 2.11
CA TYR A 57 -9.33 9.17 0.98
C TYR A 57 -10.61 9.07 0.15
N GLN A 58 -11.06 7.85 -0.19
CA GLN A 58 -12.28 7.68 -0.99
C GLN A 58 -13.50 8.34 -0.35
N VAL A 59 -13.67 8.25 0.96
CA VAL A 59 -14.84 8.87 1.62
C VAL A 59 -14.65 10.39 1.75
N GLN A 60 -13.46 10.86 2.13
CA GLN A 60 -13.15 12.30 2.25
C GLN A 60 -13.27 13.05 0.93
N SER A 61 -12.81 12.43 -0.15
CA SER A 61 -12.84 13.00 -1.50
C SER A 61 -14.18 12.80 -2.19
N ASN A 62 -15.22 12.34 -1.48
CA ASN A 62 -16.52 12.00 -2.04
C ASN A 62 -16.44 11.07 -3.27
N PHE A 63 -15.60 10.04 -3.18
CA PHE A 63 -15.33 9.06 -4.24
C PHE A 63 -14.89 9.68 -5.57
N ARG A 64 -14.18 10.82 -5.50
CA ARG A 64 -13.54 11.49 -6.62
C ARG A 64 -12.85 10.49 -7.57
N PRO A 65 -13.13 10.53 -8.88
CA PRO A 65 -12.43 9.74 -9.87
C PRO A 65 -11.01 10.28 -10.12
N VAL A 66 -10.15 9.46 -10.72
CA VAL A 66 -8.82 9.89 -11.16
C VAL A 66 -8.91 10.87 -12.33
N ASP A 67 -7.96 11.79 -12.43
CA ASP A 67 -7.92 12.76 -13.53
C ASP A 67 -7.27 12.17 -14.79
N THR A 68 -8.10 11.71 -15.72
CA THR A 68 -7.65 11.15 -17.00
C THR A 68 -7.50 12.21 -18.11
N SER A 69 -7.65 13.50 -17.83
CA SER A 69 -7.59 14.56 -18.85
C SER A 69 -6.22 14.67 -19.54
N HIS A 70 -5.18 14.14 -18.90
CA HIS A 70 -3.82 14.11 -19.42
C HIS A 70 -3.52 12.89 -20.31
N LEU A 71 -4.45 11.95 -20.42
CA LEU A 71 -4.31 10.78 -21.29
C LEU A 71 -4.84 11.09 -22.70
N SER A 72 -4.35 10.36 -23.68
CA SER A 72 -4.81 10.45 -25.06
C SER A 72 -6.29 10.08 -25.19
N ASP A 73 -6.88 10.44 -26.34
CA ASP A 73 -8.27 10.11 -26.68
C ASP A 73 -8.60 8.63 -26.61
N ALA A 74 -7.58 7.77 -26.66
CA ALA A 74 -7.72 6.35 -26.44
C ALA A 74 -8.37 6.04 -25.07
N PHE A 75 -8.25 6.90 -24.05
CA PHE A 75 -8.82 6.68 -22.72
C PHE A 75 -10.12 7.45 -22.46
N ARG A 76 -10.65 8.18 -23.44
CA ARG A 76 -11.83 9.05 -23.27
C ARG A 76 -13.04 8.33 -22.67
N ASN A 77 -13.28 7.08 -23.11
CA ASN A 77 -14.42 6.27 -22.70
C ASN A 77 -14.06 5.22 -21.63
N GLN A 78 -12.87 5.30 -21.05
CA GLN A 78 -12.41 4.33 -20.06
C GLN A 78 -12.87 4.70 -18.64
N PRO A 79 -13.10 3.72 -17.74
CA PRO A 79 -13.56 3.99 -16.38
C PRO A 79 -12.59 4.88 -15.58
N LYS A 80 -13.10 5.96 -14.98
CA LYS A 80 -12.27 6.91 -14.20
C LYS A 80 -12.24 6.61 -12.70
N GLY A 81 -13.06 5.68 -12.21
CA GLY A 81 -13.06 5.28 -10.79
C GLY A 81 -11.89 4.37 -10.44
N PHE A 82 -11.50 4.29 -9.17
CA PHE A 82 -10.50 3.33 -8.70
C PHE A 82 -10.85 1.88 -9.06
N GLY A 83 -9.82 1.03 -9.22
CA GLY A 83 -9.99 -0.38 -9.52
C GLY A 83 -10.70 -1.14 -8.39
N ARG A 84 -11.28 -2.30 -8.69
CA ARG A 84 -12.08 -3.09 -7.74
C ARG A 84 -11.35 -3.37 -6.42
N THR A 85 -10.06 -3.69 -6.47
CA THR A 85 -9.27 -3.96 -5.28
C THR A 85 -9.25 -2.77 -4.32
N LEU A 86 -9.02 -1.54 -4.80
CA LEU A 86 -9.05 -0.36 -3.93
C LEU A 86 -10.47 0.05 -3.56
N ALA A 87 -11.46 -0.20 -4.42
CA ALA A 87 -12.83 0.24 -4.18
C ALA A 87 -13.65 -0.71 -3.29
N GLN A 88 -13.27 -2.00 -3.20
CA GLN A 88 -14.11 -3.04 -2.61
C GLN A 88 -13.37 -4.01 -1.68
N LYS A 89 -12.08 -4.30 -1.90
CA LYS A 89 -11.35 -5.24 -1.02
C LYS A 89 -11.12 -4.54 0.34
N PRO A 90 -11.57 -5.10 1.47
CA PRO A 90 -11.33 -4.48 2.77
C PRO A 90 -9.84 -4.23 3.03
N ALA A 91 -9.55 -3.10 3.66
CA ALA A 91 -8.22 -2.83 4.20
C ALA A 91 -8.18 -3.39 5.63
N SER A 92 -7.56 -4.56 5.77
CA SER A 92 -7.49 -5.30 7.02
C SER A 92 -6.12 -5.19 7.67
N VAL A 93 -6.11 -5.03 8.99
CA VAL A 93 -4.91 -4.97 9.82
C VAL A 93 -5.11 -5.76 11.11
N ILE A 94 -4.01 -6.27 11.65
CA ILE A 94 -3.97 -6.83 12.98
C ILE A 94 -3.27 -5.83 13.91
N ILE A 95 -3.95 -5.48 15.00
CA ILE A 95 -3.47 -4.52 15.99
C ILE A 95 -3.02 -5.30 17.21
N ARG A 96 -1.72 -5.23 17.54
CA ARG A 96 -1.09 -5.98 18.63
C ARG A 96 -0.59 -5.01 19.72
N PRO A 97 -1.12 -5.07 20.95
CA PRO A 97 -0.63 -4.25 22.05
C PRO A 97 0.72 -4.76 22.58
N ARG A 98 1.64 -3.85 22.89
CA ARG A 98 2.92 -4.10 23.57
C ARG A 98 3.42 -2.83 24.23
N ASP A 99 3.70 -2.88 25.54
CA ASP A 99 4.28 -1.76 26.31
C ASP A 99 3.51 -0.44 26.15
N GLY A 100 2.18 -0.51 26.14
CA GLY A 100 1.30 0.67 25.94
C GLY A 100 1.22 1.19 24.50
N ILE A 101 1.93 0.57 23.56
CA ILE A 101 1.92 0.90 22.12
C ILE A 101 1.15 -0.18 21.36
N TYR A 102 0.36 0.24 20.37
CA TYR A 102 -0.36 -0.66 19.48
C TYR A 102 0.37 -0.77 18.14
N GLY A 103 0.93 -1.94 17.86
CA GLY A 103 1.54 -2.26 16.56
C GLY A 103 0.48 -2.65 15.54
N ILE A 104 0.53 -2.04 14.36
CA ILE A 104 -0.40 -2.28 13.25
C ILE A 104 0.34 -3.06 12.17
N ASP A 105 -0.01 -4.34 12.05
CA ASP A 105 0.51 -5.24 11.02
C ASP A 105 -0.52 -5.40 9.90
N ALA A 106 -0.02 -5.65 8.69
CA ALA A 106 -0.90 -6.08 7.60
C ALA A 106 -1.51 -7.44 7.96
N GLU A 107 -2.77 -7.65 7.60
CA GLU A 107 -3.35 -9.00 7.66
C GLU A 107 -2.59 -9.91 6.67
N PRO A 108 -2.06 -11.06 7.11
CA PRO A 108 -1.41 -12.01 6.24
C PRO A 108 -2.35 -12.43 5.11
N GLU A 109 -1.91 -12.28 3.87
CA GLU A 109 -2.62 -12.84 2.72
C GLU A 109 -2.21 -14.32 2.61
N GLY A 110 -3.18 -15.23 2.41
CA GLY A 110 -2.89 -16.65 2.18
C GLY A 110 -2.13 -16.90 0.88
N ASP A 111 -1.97 -18.17 0.50
CA ASP A 111 -1.21 -18.57 -0.70
C ASP A 111 -1.61 -17.74 -1.94
N SER A 112 -0.63 -17.02 -2.48
CA SER A 112 -0.83 -16.08 -3.58
C SER A 112 -0.65 -16.77 -4.93
N THR A 113 -1.67 -16.70 -5.78
CA THR A 113 -1.56 -17.13 -7.19
C THR A 113 -0.53 -16.33 -7.99
N HIS A 114 -0.13 -15.16 -7.50
CA HIS A 114 0.81 -14.25 -8.16
C HIS A 114 2.17 -14.18 -7.45
N GLN A 115 2.59 -15.25 -6.75
CA GLN A 115 3.86 -15.32 -6.01
C GLN A 115 5.08 -14.90 -6.85
N ILE A 116 5.13 -15.28 -8.13
CA ILE A 116 6.18 -14.86 -9.06
C ILE A 116 6.38 -13.34 -9.08
N LEU A 117 5.31 -12.54 -8.96
CA LEU A 117 5.42 -11.09 -8.96
C LEU A 117 5.98 -10.53 -7.65
N ILE A 118 5.70 -11.21 -6.52
CA ILE A 118 6.23 -10.86 -5.21
C ILE A 118 7.74 -11.15 -5.18
N ASP A 119 8.12 -12.35 -5.61
CA ASP A 119 9.51 -12.80 -5.68
C ASP A 119 10.35 -11.87 -6.56
N LEU A 120 9.87 -11.57 -7.77
CA LEU A 120 10.56 -10.65 -8.69
C LEU A 120 10.62 -9.22 -8.13
N GLY A 121 9.65 -8.79 -7.34
CA GLY A 121 9.70 -7.53 -6.61
C GLY A 121 10.93 -7.45 -5.71
N LYS A 122 11.11 -8.45 -4.84
CA LYS A 122 12.25 -8.55 -3.90
C LYS A 122 13.59 -8.60 -4.64
N THR A 123 13.70 -9.43 -5.68
CA THR A 123 14.96 -9.63 -6.42
C THR A 123 15.34 -8.42 -7.28
N LEU A 124 14.38 -7.82 -7.99
CA LEU A 124 14.66 -6.69 -8.87
C LEU A 124 15.06 -5.44 -8.10
N GLU A 125 14.60 -5.25 -6.86
CA GLU A 125 15.10 -4.19 -5.99
C GLU A 125 16.62 -4.28 -5.83
N ARG A 126 17.15 -5.48 -5.56
CA ARG A 126 18.60 -5.73 -5.48
C ARG A 126 19.29 -5.56 -6.82
N MET A 127 18.75 -6.14 -7.89
CA MET A 127 19.31 -6.05 -9.25
C MET A 127 19.46 -4.59 -9.73
N LEU A 128 18.52 -3.71 -9.35
CA LEU A 128 18.51 -2.31 -9.76
C LEU A 128 19.34 -1.39 -8.86
N THR A 129 19.82 -1.88 -7.71
CA THR A 129 20.54 -1.08 -6.71
C THR A 129 21.98 -1.53 -6.47
N MET A 130 22.33 -2.76 -6.90
CA MET A 130 23.67 -3.32 -6.77
C MET A 130 24.46 -3.20 -8.08
N PRO A 131 25.80 -3.09 -8.01
CA PRO A 131 26.65 -3.34 -9.15
C PRO A 131 26.41 -4.75 -9.72
N PRO A 132 26.48 -4.96 -11.05
CA PRO A 132 26.16 -6.24 -11.68
C PRO A 132 26.96 -7.43 -11.12
N GLU A 133 28.24 -7.25 -10.87
CA GLU A 133 29.11 -8.32 -10.36
C GLU A 133 28.77 -8.66 -8.89
N GLU A 134 28.52 -7.65 -8.06
CA GLU A 134 28.05 -7.84 -6.67
C GLU A 134 26.71 -8.57 -6.62
N PHE A 135 25.77 -8.22 -7.52
CA PHE A 135 24.48 -8.91 -7.60
C PHE A 135 24.65 -10.39 -7.98
N LYS A 136 25.49 -10.70 -9.00
CA LYS A 136 25.77 -12.08 -9.40
C LYS A 136 26.42 -12.87 -8.28
N GLU A 137 27.38 -12.28 -7.56
CA GLU A 137 28.11 -12.95 -6.49
C GLU A 137 27.24 -13.19 -5.25
N MET A 138 26.36 -12.25 -4.87
CA MET A 138 25.61 -12.34 -3.62
C MET A 138 24.20 -12.91 -3.78
N VAL A 139 23.52 -12.62 -4.89
CA VAL A 139 22.07 -12.84 -5.05
C VAL A 139 21.75 -13.99 -6.00
N VAL A 140 22.69 -14.40 -6.86
CA VAL A 140 22.49 -15.50 -7.80
C VAL A 140 23.18 -16.75 -7.27
N VAL A 141 22.46 -17.88 -7.28
CA VAL A 141 23.02 -19.19 -6.93
C VAL A 141 23.98 -19.62 -8.04
N PRO A 142 25.20 -20.09 -7.71
CA PRO A 142 26.11 -20.66 -8.70
C PRO A 142 25.46 -21.83 -9.46
N GLU A 143 25.82 -22.03 -10.72
CA GLU A 143 25.26 -23.12 -11.52
C GLU A 143 25.50 -24.49 -10.85
N GLY A 144 24.41 -25.23 -10.60
CA GLY A 144 24.46 -26.51 -9.87
C GLY A 144 24.75 -26.41 -8.36
N GLY A 145 24.80 -25.18 -7.82
CA GLY A 145 25.01 -24.91 -6.40
C GLY A 145 23.72 -24.81 -5.59
N GLU A 146 23.87 -24.55 -4.30
CA GLU A 146 22.79 -24.33 -3.34
C GLU A 146 22.83 -22.88 -2.83
N CYS A 147 21.77 -22.46 -2.12
CA CYS A 147 21.76 -21.17 -1.42
C CYS A 147 22.91 -21.12 -0.40
N PHE A 148 23.48 -19.93 -0.21
CA PHE A 148 24.64 -19.72 0.65
C PHE A 148 24.40 -18.56 1.61
N GLU A 149 24.97 -18.64 2.81
CA GLU A 149 24.82 -17.60 3.82
C GLU A 149 25.50 -16.30 3.41
N VAL A 150 24.80 -15.19 3.64
CA VAL A 150 25.33 -13.84 3.45
C VAL A 150 25.46 -13.17 4.82
N PRO A 151 26.59 -12.50 5.11
CA PRO A 151 26.79 -11.82 6.38
C PRO A 151 25.62 -10.88 6.73
N PRO A 152 25.04 -10.93 7.95
CA PRO A 152 23.84 -10.18 8.31
C PRO A 152 23.93 -8.67 8.10
N HIS A 153 25.12 -8.08 8.20
CA HIS A 153 25.34 -6.66 8.00
C HIS A 153 25.14 -6.22 6.53
N LEU A 154 25.27 -7.13 5.56
CA LEU A 154 24.98 -6.88 4.13
C LEU A 154 23.48 -7.06 3.81
N LEU A 155 22.75 -7.74 4.69
CA LEU A 155 21.30 -7.92 4.61
C LEU A 155 20.52 -6.75 5.23
N ALA A 156 21.18 -5.83 5.94
CA ALA A 156 20.51 -4.79 6.69
C ALA A 156 19.69 -3.85 5.80
N SER A 157 18.36 -3.94 5.92
CA SER A 157 17.44 -2.99 5.29
C SER A 157 17.53 -1.61 5.94
N THR A 158 17.46 -0.57 5.12
CA THR A 158 17.49 0.82 5.59
C THR A 158 16.06 1.35 5.71
N TYR A 159 15.78 2.04 6.82
CA TYR A 159 14.45 2.58 7.12
C TYR A 159 14.50 4.07 7.47
N ASN A 160 13.49 4.81 7.02
CA ASN A 160 13.15 6.12 7.58
C ASN A 160 12.01 5.98 8.60
N PHE A 161 12.14 6.68 9.72
CA PHE A 161 11.12 6.73 10.77
C PHE A 161 10.50 8.12 10.84
N SER A 162 9.17 8.19 10.77
CA SER A 162 8.41 9.43 10.75
C SER A 162 7.38 9.43 11.87
N LYS A 163 7.35 10.48 12.69
CA LYS A 163 6.26 10.72 13.64
C LYS A 163 5.18 11.56 12.99
N PHE A 164 3.93 11.11 13.10
CA PHE A 164 2.76 11.86 12.64
C PHE A 164 1.60 11.69 13.62
N GLY A 165 1.19 12.77 14.29
CA GLY A 165 0.17 12.69 15.35
C GLY A 165 0.53 11.65 16.41
N GLU A 166 -0.36 10.68 16.61
CA GLU A 166 -0.17 9.56 17.54
C GLU A 166 0.64 8.38 16.96
N PHE A 167 1.08 8.47 15.69
CA PHE A 167 1.76 7.39 14.98
C PHE A 167 3.28 7.57 14.94
N CYS A 168 4.00 6.45 15.10
CA CYS A 168 5.37 6.28 14.66
C CYS A 168 5.38 5.32 13.46
N LEU A 169 5.73 5.83 12.28
CA LEU A 169 5.66 5.11 11.03
C LEU A 169 7.06 4.80 10.52
N ARG A 170 7.27 3.60 9.96
CA ARG A 170 8.49 3.27 9.21
C ARG A 170 8.21 3.11 7.72
N SER A 171 9.17 3.52 6.91
CA SER A 171 9.25 3.19 5.49
C SER A 171 10.62 2.61 5.19
N GLN A 172 10.66 1.46 4.51
CA GLN A 172 11.88 0.99 3.88
C GLN A 172 12.31 1.99 2.80
N LEU A 173 13.62 2.15 2.62
CA LEU A 173 14.22 3.00 1.62
C LEU A 173 14.96 2.13 0.61
N ASP A 174 14.65 2.30 -0.67
CA ASP A 174 15.14 1.38 -1.70
C ASP A 174 16.43 1.92 -2.34
N CYS A 175 16.49 3.21 -2.69
CA CYS A 175 17.69 3.81 -3.24
C CYS A 175 17.85 5.31 -2.95
N VAL A 176 19.08 5.79 -3.13
CA VAL A 176 19.46 7.20 -2.97
C VAL A 176 20.27 7.65 -4.20
N GLN A 177 19.99 8.84 -4.71
CA GLN A 177 20.77 9.42 -5.82
C GLN A 177 20.96 10.93 -5.62
N GLY A 178 22.22 11.36 -5.48
CA GLY A 178 22.62 12.78 -5.45
C GLY A 178 22.08 13.58 -4.25
N GLY A 179 22.96 13.94 -3.30
CA GLY A 179 22.62 14.87 -2.21
C GLY A 179 21.47 14.40 -1.31
N ASN A 180 21.43 13.10 -0.98
CA ASN A 180 20.43 12.47 -0.09
C ASN A 180 18.97 12.51 -0.61
N LYS A 181 18.74 12.60 -1.92
CA LYS A 181 17.40 12.35 -2.46
C LYS A 181 17.12 10.85 -2.46
N ILE A 182 16.10 10.46 -1.71
CA ILE A 182 15.66 9.08 -1.56
C ILE A 182 14.53 8.81 -2.56
N PHE A 183 14.57 7.63 -3.17
CA PHE A 183 13.58 7.17 -4.14
C PHE A 183 13.10 5.78 -3.76
N ASP A 184 11.84 5.55 -4.09
CA ASP A 184 11.21 4.24 -4.02
C ASP A 184 11.40 3.54 -5.37
N LEU A 185 11.68 2.24 -5.35
CA LEU A 185 11.76 1.40 -6.53
C LEU A 185 10.50 0.55 -6.61
N LYS A 186 9.89 0.55 -7.79
CA LYS A 186 8.69 -0.22 -8.06
C LYS A 186 8.90 -1.03 -9.30
N THR A 187 8.71 -2.34 -9.19
CA THR A 187 8.65 -3.20 -10.36
C THR A 187 7.20 -3.46 -10.72
N ARG A 188 6.94 -3.39 -12.02
CA ARG A 188 5.60 -3.43 -12.55
C ARG A 188 5.58 -4.35 -13.76
N ALA A 189 5.21 -5.60 -13.50
CA ALA A 189 4.88 -6.54 -14.57
C ALA A 189 3.75 -5.95 -15.41
N THR A 190 3.77 -6.09 -16.73
CA THR A 190 2.79 -5.43 -17.62
C THR A 190 1.34 -5.78 -17.29
N HIS A 191 0.42 -4.92 -17.72
CA HIS A 191 -1.01 -5.08 -17.50
C HIS A 191 -1.53 -6.44 -17.96
N ALA A 192 -1.03 -6.96 -19.08
CA ALA A 192 -1.38 -8.29 -19.58
C ALA A 192 -0.96 -9.39 -18.59
N ILE A 193 0.30 -9.38 -18.13
CA ILE A 193 0.81 -10.32 -17.12
C ILE A 193 -0.04 -10.29 -15.84
N ARG A 194 -0.32 -9.09 -15.31
CA ARG A 194 -1.09 -8.95 -14.06
C ARG A 194 -2.51 -9.48 -14.17
N ASN A 195 -3.16 -9.27 -15.32
CA ASN A 195 -4.53 -9.73 -15.52
C ASN A 195 -4.64 -11.23 -15.81
N SER A 196 -3.56 -11.90 -16.23
CA SER A 196 -3.57 -13.34 -16.46
C SER A 196 -4.03 -14.13 -15.24
N PHE A 197 -3.71 -13.66 -14.03
CA PHE A 197 -4.10 -14.33 -12.78
C PHE A 197 -5.60 -14.23 -12.48
N SER A 198 -6.32 -13.29 -13.11
CA SER A 198 -7.77 -13.13 -12.95
C SER A 198 -8.57 -13.87 -14.01
N HIS A 199 -7.93 -14.34 -15.08
CA HIS A 199 -8.58 -15.11 -16.12
C HIS A 199 -8.68 -16.57 -15.70
N ASP A 200 -9.86 -17.17 -15.82
CA ASP A 200 -9.99 -18.61 -15.62
C ASP A 200 -9.58 -19.35 -16.89
N ASP A 201 -8.66 -20.29 -16.75
CA ASP A 201 -7.99 -20.95 -17.86
C ASP A 201 -7.95 -22.46 -17.60
N PRO A 202 -8.92 -23.21 -18.15
CA PRO A 202 -9.01 -24.63 -17.90
C PRO A 202 -7.75 -25.36 -18.36
N GLY A 203 -7.13 -26.12 -17.45
CA GLY A 203 -5.94 -26.93 -17.73
C GLY A 203 -4.60 -26.22 -17.55
N VAL A 204 -4.60 -24.95 -17.12
CA VAL A 204 -3.37 -24.22 -16.75
C VAL A 204 -3.37 -23.98 -15.24
N ASP A 205 -2.27 -24.35 -14.57
CA ASP A 205 -2.07 -24.05 -13.15
C ASP A 205 -2.23 -22.52 -12.94
N PRO A 206 -3.07 -22.06 -11.99
CA PRO A 206 -3.23 -20.64 -11.67
C PRO A 206 -1.92 -19.86 -11.52
N LYS A 207 -0.88 -20.49 -10.97
CA LYS A 207 0.46 -19.88 -10.78
C LYS A 207 1.20 -19.64 -12.09
N ASP A 208 0.85 -20.38 -13.15
CA ASP A 208 1.52 -20.35 -14.46
C ASP A 208 0.77 -19.55 -15.53
N ARG A 209 -0.44 -19.03 -15.24
CA ARG A 209 -1.27 -18.30 -16.21
C ARG A 209 -0.57 -17.09 -16.83
N TYR A 210 0.38 -16.46 -16.13
CA TYR A 210 1.14 -15.33 -16.66
C TYR A 210 2.01 -15.69 -17.87
N LYS A 211 2.45 -16.96 -17.99
CA LYS A 211 3.35 -17.42 -19.05
C LYS A 211 2.81 -17.12 -20.46
N ARG A 212 1.48 -17.07 -20.63
CA ARG A 212 0.79 -16.68 -21.88
C ARG A 212 1.30 -15.36 -22.48
N HIS A 213 1.65 -14.39 -21.63
CA HIS A 213 1.98 -13.03 -22.07
C HIS A 213 3.46 -12.68 -21.94
N VAL A 214 4.30 -13.61 -21.47
CA VAL A 214 5.75 -13.38 -21.31
C VAL A 214 6.37 -13.05 -22.68
N GLU A 215 6.11 -13.86 -23.70
CA GLU A 215 6.69 -13.65 -25.04
C GLU A 215 5.90 -12.65 -25.89
N THR A 216 4.60 -12.49 -25.64
CA THR A 216 3.68 -11.79 -26.54
C THR A 216 3.38 -10.35 -26.14
N TYR A 217 3.73 -9.93 -24.92
CA TYR A 217 3.43 -8.58 -24.44
C TYR A 217 4.67 -7.83 -23.97
N ARG A 218 5.04 -6.79 -24.72
CA ARG A 218 6.05 -5.79 -24.36
C ARG A 218 5.49 -4.38 -24.52
N ILE A 219 6.04 -3.41 -23.82
CA ILE A 219 5.72 -2.00 -24.05
C ILE A 219 6.59 -1.51 -25.20
N ASP A 220 5.97 -1.18 -26.33
CA ASP A 220 6.61 -0.69 -27.55
C ASP A 220 6.15 0.73 -27.94
N LYS A 221 5.11 1.24 -27.26
CA LYS A 221 4.50 2.54 -27.52
C LYS A 221 4.57 3.47 -26.31
N GLN A 222 4.62 4.77 -26.57
CA GLN A 222 4.45 5.77 -25.51
C GLN A 222 2.97 5.95 -25.13
N ARG A 223 2.07 5.91 -26.12
CA ARG A 223 0.63 6.19 -25.98
C ARG A 223 -0.23 5.07 -26.55
N GLY A 224 -1.50 5.03 -26.13
CA GLY A 224 -2.52 4.09 -26.59
C GLY A 224 -2.99 3.12 -25.50
N GLN A 225 -4.08 2.38 -25.75
CA GLN A 225 -4.65 1.46 -24.76
C GLN A 225 -3.85 0.16 -24.55
N PHE A 226 -2.93 -0.19 -25.46
CA PHE A 226 -2.22 -1.46 -25.45
C PHE A 226 -0.73 -1.26 -25.70
N ASN A 227 0.09 -2.06 -25.02
CA ASN A 227 1.55 -2.10 -25.19
C ASN A 227 2.20 -0.73 -25.00
N SER A 228 1.66 0.09 -24.08
CA SER A 228 2.09 1.48 -23.92
C SER A 228 2.39 1.89 -22.49
N PHE A 229 3.28 2.86 -22.31
CA PHE A 229 3.48 3.52 -21.01
C PHE A 229 2.20 4.20 -20.52
N GLU A 230 1.42 4.80 -21.43
CA GLU A 230 0.14 5.44 -21.09
C GLU A 230 -0.89 4.45 -20.50
N ARG A 231 -0.94 3.21 -21.00
CA ARG A 231 -1.77 2.13 -20.44
C ARG A 231 -1.36 1.77 -19.02
N GLU A 232 -0.06 1.66 -18.77
CA GLU A 232 0.45 1.37 -17.43
C GLU A 232 0.21 2.53 -16.47
N LEU A 233 0.41 3.77 -16.93
CA LEU A 233 0.11 4.98 -16.16
C LEU A 233 -1.37 5.04 -15.76
N TYR A 234 -2.28 4.87 -16.72
CA TYR A 234 -3.72 4.80 -16.46
C TYR A 234 -4.08 3.73 -15.42
N ASP A 235 -3.46 2.55 -15.53
CA ASP A 235 -3.68 1.46 -14.59
C ASP A 235 -3.16 1.81 -13.18
N MET A 236 -1.96 2.41 -13.09
CA MET A 236 -1.38 2.86 -11.81
C MET A 236 -2.19 3.94 -11.14
N MET A 237 -2.70 4.92 -11.89
CA MET A 237 -3.58 5.98 -11.37
C MET A 237 -4.76 5.38 -10.62
N ARG A 238 -5.35 4.30 -11.15
CA ARG A 238 -6.55 3.66 -10.60
C ARG A 238 -6.28 2.61 -9.53
N SER A 239 -5.04 2.13 -9.36
CA SER A 239 -4.75 0.94 -8.54
C SER A 239 -3.58 1.07 -7.56
N ALA A 240 -2.57 1.88 -7.87
CA ALA A 240 -1.30 1.91 -7.13
C ALA A 240 -0.98 3.28 -6.54
N PHE A 241 -1.30 4.37 -7.25
CA PHE A 241 -0.84 5.71 -6.93
C PHE A 241 -1.32 6.26 -5.58
N LEU A 242 -2.50 5.86 -5.08
CA LEU A 242 -2.90 6.20 -3.71
C LEU A 242 -1.95 5.62 -2.66
N LYS A 243 -1.56 4.35 -2.82
CA LYS A 243 -0.61 3.70 -1.90
C LYS A 243 0.79 4.28 -2.06
N TYR A 244 1.24 4.54 -3.30
CA TYR A 244 2.54 5.16 -3.56
C TYR A 244 2.62 6.56 -2.95
N SER A 245 1.58 7.37 -3.11
CA SER A 245 1.44 8.69 -2.47
C SER A 245 1.68 8.62 -0.96
N VAL A 246 1.07 7.65 -0.27
CA VAL A 246 1.24 7.44 1.17
C VAL A 246 2.66 6.98 1.51
N GLN A 247 3.18 5.98 0.80
CA GLN A 247 4.51 5.44 1.02
C GLN A 247 5.60 6.52 0.85
N LEU A 248 5.56 7.24 -0.28
CA LEU A 248 6.54 8.28 -0.59
C LEU A 248 6.53 9.41 0.45
N ARG A 249 5.36 9.81 0.95
CA ARG A 249 5.25 10.83 2.01
C ARG A 249 5.83 10.34 3.33
N ILE A 250 5.49 9.14 3.78
CA ILE A 250 5.99 8.56 5.04
C ILE A 250 7.51 8.36 4.97
N GLY A 251 8.01 7.89 3.82
CA GLY A 251 9.43 7.68 3.56
C GLY A 251 10.22 8.94 3.24
N ARG A 252 9.57 10.11 3.14
CA ARG A 252 10.18 11.39 2.71
C ARG A 252 10.92 11.25 1.36
N MET A 253 10.36 10.44 0.46
CA MET A 253 10.92 10.14 -0.84
C MET A 253 10.49 11.19 -1.86
N HIS A 254 11.37 11.46 -2.82
CA HIS A 254 11.12 12.46 -3.86
C HIS A 254 10.15 11.95 -4.95
N GLY A 255 10.18 10.66 -5.23
CA GLY A 255 9.34 9.99 -6.20
C GLY A 255 9.67 8.51 -6.29
N ALA A 256 9.02 7.82 -7.23
CA ALA A 256 9.23 6.41 -7.49
C ALA A 256 9.85 6.20 -8.89
N PHE A 257 10.81 5.28 -8.99
CA PHE A 257 11.23 4.71 -10.25
C PHE A 257 10.43 3.44 -10.51
N VAL A 258 9.71 3.41 -11.62
CA VAL A 258 8.91 2.27 -12.06
C VAL A 258 9.64 1.53 -13.17
N THR A 259 9.94 0.26 -12.93
CA THR A 259 10.58 -0.66 -13.86
C THR A 259 9.54 -1.59 -14.47
N TYR A 260 9.39 -1.57 -15.78
CA TYR A 260 8.41 -2.38 -16.50
C TYR A 260 9.02 -3.65 -17.07
N HIS A 261 8.33 -4.77 -16.83
CA HIS A 261 8.80 -6.08 -17.24
C HIS A 261 7.66 -7.01 -17.65
N ASN A 262 8.00 -8.11 -18.30
CA ASN A 262 7.09 -9.23 -18.62
C ASN A 262 7.44 -10.50 -17.84
N THR A 263 8.16 -10.37 -16.71
CA THR A 263 8.76 -11.42 -15.86
C THR A 263 10.03 -12.10 -16.41
N ALA A 264 10.31 -11.98 -17.70
CA ALA A 264 11.56 -12.49 -18.29
C ALA A 264 12.56 -11.36 -18.59
N GLU A 265 12.06 -10.20 -18.99
CA GLU A 265 12.87 -9.08 -19.45
C GLU A 265 12.35 -7.74 -18.93
N ILE A 266 13.27 -6.81 -18.73
CA ILE A 266 12.97 -5.40 -18.48
C ILE A 266 13.11 -4.64 -19.80
N PHE A 267 12.12 -3.83 -20.13
CA PHE A 267 12.10 -3.07 -21.38
C PHE A 267 11.70 -1.60 -21.21
N GLY A 268 11.51 -1.14 -19.97
CA GLY A 268 11.19 0.26 -19.73
C GLY A 268 11.40 0.70 -18.30
N PHE A 269 11.72 1.98 -18.15
CA PHE A 269 11.81 2.67 -16.88
C PHE A 269 11.03 3.98 -16.95
N GLN A 270 10.37 4.35 -15.87
CA GLN A 270 9.71 5.64 -15.74
C GLN A 270 9.96 6.20 -14.36
N TYR A 271 10.49 7.42 -14.29
CA TYR A 271 10.54 8.17 -13.05
C TYR A 271 9.24 8.97 -12.86
N ILE A 272 8.61 8.83 -11.70
CA ILE A 272 7.34 9.49 -11.36
C ILE A 272 7.53 10.29 -10.06
N PRO A 273 7.64 11.62 -10.13
CA PRO A 273 7.71 12.47 -8.94
C PRO A 273 6.45 12.35 -8.08
N LEU A 274 6.61 12.50 -6.75
CA LEU A 274 5.47 12.57 -5.84
C LEU A 274 4.48 13.68 -6.25
N SER A 275 4.97 14.85 -6.67
CA SER A 275 4.12 15.95 -7.15
C SER A 275 3.29 15.60 -8.39
N THR A 276 3.76 14.67 -9.23
CA THR A 276 2.98 14.17 -10.38
C THR A 276 1.87 13.25 -9.91
N ILE A 277 2.15 12.36 -8.95
CA ILE A 277 1.13 11.53 -8.31
C ILE A 277 0.08 12.41 -7.61
N ASP A 278 0.51 13.47 -6.91
CA ASP A 278 -0.36 14.42 -6.23
C ASP A 278 -1.35 15.04 -7.20
N LYS A 279 -0.85 15.53 -8.34
CA LYS A 279 -1.68 16.12 -9.38
C LYS A 279 -2.69 15.13 -9.95
N LEU A 280 -2.26 13.92 -10.30
CA LEU A 280 -3.12 12.93 -10.98
C LEU A 280 -4.21 12.35 -10.07
N ILE A 281 -3.97 12.28 -8.77
CA ILE A 281 -4.89 11.67 -7.80
C ILE A 281 -5.72 12.71 -7.06
N TYR A 282 -5.08 13.77 -6.57
CA TYR A 282 -5.70 14.76 -5.69
C TYR A 282 -5.98 16.08 -6.39
N GLY A 283 -5.30 16.38 -7.51
CA GLY A 283 -5.38 17.64 -8.24
C GLY A 283 -4.19 18.56 -7.98
N ASN A 284 -3.65 18.57 -6.75
CA ASN A 284 -2.41 19.27 -6.40
C ASN A 284 -1.82 18.74 -5.07
N THR A 285 -0.59 19.16 -4.75
CA THR A 285 0.12 18.75 -3.53
C THR A 285 -0.53 19.25 -2.24
N HIS A 286 -1.12 20.45 -2.24
CA HIS A 286 -1.80 20.97 -1.05
C HIS A 286 -2.98 20.06 -0.65
N MET A 287 -3.86 19.74 -1.60
CA MET A 287 -4.96 18.80 -1.40
C MET A 287 -4.46 17.45 -0.91
N ALA A 288 -3.37 16.94 -1.49
CA ALA A 288 -2.81 15.66 -1.09
C ALA A 288 -2.35 15.65 0.38
N LEU A 289 -1.71 16.72 0.84
CA LEU A 289 -1.30 16.89 2.24
C LEU A 289 -2.51 17.03 3.17
N THR A 290 -3.52 17.80 2.78
CA THR A 290 -4.75 18.01 3.57
C THR A 290 -5.52 16.70 3.77
N HIS A 291 -5.67 15.89 2.71
CA HIS A 291 -6.30 14.57 2.81
C HIS A 291 -5.45 13.60 3.63
N PHE A 292 -4.12 13.62 3.47
CA PHE A 292 -3.23 12.78 4.27
C PHE A 292 -3.35 13.10 5.77
N ASP A 293 -3.29 14.38 6.15
CA ASP A 293 -3.42 14.82 7.55
C ASP A 293 -4.80 14.46 8.13
N THR A 294 -5.87 14.75 7.39
CA THR A 294 -7.24 14.41 7.82
C THR A 294 -7.43 12.91 7.95
N ALA A 295 -6.91 12.12 7.00
CA ALA A 295 -6.99 10.66 7.04
C ALA A 295 -6.28 10.11 8.26
N ALA A 296 -5.06 10.56 8.55
CA ALA A 296 -4.34 10.12 9.74
C ALA A 296 -5.07 10.42 11.05
N LYS A 297 -5.71 11.60 11.16
CA LYS A 297 -6.56 11.96 12.30
C LYS A 297 -7.78 11.03 12.42
N LEU A 298 -8.45 10.73 11.31
CA LEU A 298 -9.56 9.78 11.29
C LEU A 298 -9.12 8.35 11.63
N ILE A 299 -7.97 7.87 11.13
CA ILE A 299 -7.42 6.56 11.49
C ILE A 299 -7.18 6.50 13.00
N SER A 300 -6.53 7.52 13.58
CA SER A 300 -6.31 7.58 15.04
C SER A 300 -7.64 7.54 15.79
N PHE A 301 -8.64 8.32 15.37
CA PHE A 301 -9.97 8.30 15.98
C PHE A 301 -10.64 6.92 15.90
N ILE A 302 -10.62 6.28 14.73
CA ILE A 302 -11.17 4.93 14.53
C ILE A 302 -10.47 3.93 15.45
N LEU A 303 -9.14 3.90 15.43
CA LEU A 303 -8.32 2.99 16.24
C LEU A 303 -8.63 3.17 17.74
N ASN A 304 -8.67 4.41 18.20
CA ASN A 304 -9.01 4.72 19.59
C ASN A 304 -10.41 4.23 19.97
N THR A 305 -11.38 4.39 19.08
CA THR A 305 -12.77 3.96 19.30
C THR A 305 -12.88 2.43 19.38
N VAL A 306 -12.29 1.71 18.42
CA VAL A 306 -12.36 0.23 18.40
C VAL A 306 -11.54 -0.43 19.50
N LEU A 307 -10.49 0.24 20.00
CA LEU A 307 -9.71 -0.26 21.14
C LEU A 307 -10.42 -0.09 22.48
N GLN A 308 -11.33 0.90 22.60
CA GLN A 308 -12.13 1.11 23.81
C GLN A 308 -13.34 0.18 23.91
N SER A 309 -13.78 -0.43 22.81
CA SER A 309 -15.00 -1.24 22.77
C SER A 309 -14.83 -2.71 23.20
N GLY A 310 -13.65 -3.11 23.68
CA GLY A 310 -13.35 -4.49 24.05
C GLY A 310 -12.27 -4.62 25.11
N PRO A 311 -11.93 -5.86 25.51
CA PRO A 311 -10.94 -6.10 26.55
C PRO A 311 -9.57 -5.55 26.16
N SER A 312 -8.95 -4.81 27.08
CA SER A 312 -7.59 -4.28 26.90
C SER A 312 -6.56 -5.40 26.88
N GLY A 313 -5.51 -5.25 26.06
CA GLY A 313 -4.33 -6.12 26.11
C GLY A 313 -4.37 -7.33 25.18
N LYS A 314 -5.47 -7.58 24.47
CA LYS A 314 -5.55 -8.62 23.44
C LYS A 314 -5.37 -8.06 22.02
N PRO A 315 -4.77 -8.82 21.09
CA PRO A 315 -4.78 -8.46 19.68
C PRO A 315 -6.19 -8.38 19.11
N ILE A 316 -6.41 -7.45 18.18
CA ILE A 316 -7.67 -7.33 17.45
C ILE A 316 -7.39 -7.28 15.95
N ARG A 317 -8.31 -7.85 15.18
CA ARG A 317 -8.41 -7.61 13.74
C ARG A 317 -9.32 -6.40 13.53
N MET A 318 -8.88 -5.46 12.71
CA MET A 318 -9.71 -4.37 12.22
C MET A 318 -9.72 -4.40 10.70
N SER A 319 -10.90 -4.26 10.09
CA SER A 319 -11.01 -4.03 8.65
C SER A 319 -11.89 -2.83 8.36
N ILE A 320 -11.54 -2.07 7.34
CA ILE A 320 -12.37 -0.97 6.85
C ILE A 320 -12.68 -1.13 5.37
N VAL A 321 -13.91 -0.80 4.97
CA VAL A 321 -14.34 -0.83 3.57
C VAL A 321 -15.25 0.35 3.26
N PRO A 322 -14.97 1.16 2.22
CA PRO A 322 -15.83 2.26 1.83
C PRO A 322 -17.02 1.74 1.01
N ILE A 323 -18.20 2.31 1.26
CA ILE A 323 -19.42 2.06 0.49
C ILE A 323 -19.78 3.34 -0.26
N LYS A 324 -19.72 3.29 -1.58
CA LYS A 324 -19.92 4.47 -2.44
C LYS A 324 -21.36 4.99 -2.37
N GLU A 325 -22.33 4.09 -2.33
CA GLU A 325 -23.76 4.40 -2.38
C GLU A 325 -24.23 5.15 -1.14
N SER A 326 -23.74 4.77 0.04
CA SER A 326 -24.05 5.43 1.31
C SER A 326 -23.05 6.53 1.68
N ARG A 327 -21.91 6.60 0.97
CA ARG A 327 -20.76 7.45 1.29
C ARG A 327 -20.27 7.26 2.72
N MET A 328 -20.29 6.03 3.20
CA MET A 328 -19.85 5.66 4.54
C MET A 328 -18.67 4.70 4.46
N LEU A 329 -17.92 4.63 5.56
CA LEU A 329 -16.91 3.62 5.78
C LEU A 329 -17.45 2.62 6.81
N VAL A 330 -17.53 1.34 6.44
CA VAL A 330 -17.80 0.27 7.40
C VAL A 330 -16.50 -0.11 8.08
N ILE A 331 -16.55 -0.23 9.39
CA ILE A 331 -15.43 -0.63 10.23
C ILE A 331 -15.86 -1.89 10.97
N GLU A 332 -15.14 -2.98 10.79
CA GLU A 332 -15.35 -4.23 11.54
C GLU A 332 -14.17 -4.46 12.48
N ARG A 333 -14.46 -4.75 13.75
CA ARG A 333 -13.51 -5.23 14.77
C ARG A 333 -13.83 -6.68 15.09
N ARG A 334 -12.80 -7.52 15.19
CA ARG A 334 -12.89 -8.84 15.82
C ARG A 334 -11.76 -9.03 16.83
N GLU A 335 -12.05 -9.67 17.94
CA GLU A 335 -11.00 -10.14 18.86
C GLU A 335 -10.26 -11.31 18.23
N VAL A 336 -8.92 -11.32 18.32
CA VAL A 336 -8.14 -12.50 17.94
C VAL A 336 -8.18 -13.48 19.12
N LEU A 337 -8.78 -14.66 18.90
CA LEU A 337 -8.95 -15.68 19.94
C LEU A 337 -7.73 -16.60 20.04
N SER A 338 -7.17 -16.99 18.90
CA SER A 338 -5.91 -17.72 18.81
C SER A 338 -5.07 -17.22 17.63
N GLU A 339 -3.76 -17.35 17.78
CA GLU A 339 -2.76 -17.06 16.76
C GLU A 339 -1.73 -18.19 16.77
N GLU A 340 -1.68 -18.94 15.67
CA GLU A 340 -0.65 -19.93 15.41
C GLU A 340 0.28 -19.39 14.34
N VAL A 341 1.60 -19.54 14.56
CA VAL A 341 2.62 -19.09 13.62
C VAL A 341 3.45 -20.28 13.19
N GLU A 342 3.47 -20.53 11.89
CA GLU A 342 4.38 -21.46 11.24
C GLU A 342 5.52 -20.64 10.67
N GLU A 343 6.69 -20.74 11.31
CA GLU A 343 7.90 -20.10 10.81
C GLU A 343 8.41 -20.87 9.58
N PRO A 344 8.90 -20.17 8.54
CA PRO A 344 9.37 -20.80 7.32
C PRO A 344 10.63 -21.64 7.60
N GLU A 345 10.89 -22.63 6.74
CA GLU A 345 12.18 -23.34 6.76
C GLU A 345 13.34 -22.37 6.60
N GLU A 346 14.45 -22.63 7.31
CA GLU A 346 15.64 -21.79 7.24
C GLU A 346 16.17 -21.75 5.80
N GLY A 347 16.34 -20.53 5.25
CA GLY A 347 16.74 -20.32 3.85
C GLY A 347 15.61 -20.36 2.82
N SER A 348 14.36 -20.55 3.25
CA SER A 348 13.19 -20.34 2.40
C SER A 348 12.97 -18.86 2.04
N LYS A 349 12.32 -18.63 0.90
CA LYS A 349 11.83 -17.30 0.48
C LYS A 349 10.51 -16.90 1.14
N ASP A 350 9.86 -17.84 1.82
CA ASP A 350 8.52 -17.69 2.36
C ASP A 350 8.56 -16.85 3.64
N ASP A 351 7.52 -16.04 3.83
CA ASP A 351 7.31 -15.29 5.05
C ASP A 351 6.52 -16.16 6.06
N PRO A 352 6.57 -15.90 7.38
CA PRO A 352 5.84 -16.67 8.38
C PRO A 352 4.34 -16.74 8.07
N LYS A 353 3.77 -17.94 8.18
CA LYS A 353 2.33 -18.17 7.97
C LYS A 353 1.60 -18.05 9.30
N TYR A 354 0.52 -17.29 9.28
CA TYR A 354 -0.30 -17.04 10.46
C TYR A 354 -1.68 -17.65 10.28
N THR A 355 -2.09 -18.48 11.22
CA THR A 355 -3.46 -18.99 11.32
C THR A 355 -4.13 -18.30 12.50
N LEU A 356 -5.13 -17.47 12.21
CA LEU A 356 -5.84 -16.64 13.18
C LEU A 356 -7.29 -17.11 13.30
N THR A 357 -7.78 -17.24 14.52
CA THR A 357 -9.21 -17.40 14.79
C THR A 357 -9.77 -16.14 15.41
N TYR A 358 -11.02 -15.83 15.09
CA TYR A 358 -11.65 -14.57 15.44
C TYR A 358 -12.94 -14.76 16.22
N GLY A 359 -13.19 -13.87 17.17
CA GLY A 359 -14.47 -13.79 17.86
C GLY A 359 -15.57 -13.15 17.01
N GLU A 360 -16.71 -12.96 17.65
CA GLU A 360 -17.85 -12.29 17.04
C GLU A 360 -17.50 -10.86 16.59
N PRO A 361 -18.00 -10.43 15.42
CA PRO A 361 -17.72 -9.10 14.91
C PRO A 361 -18.49 -8.03 15.68
N GLN A 362 -17.82 -6.91 15.92
CA GLN A 362 -18.45 -5.64 16.24
C GLN A 362 -18.25 -4.71 15.05
N SER A 363 -19.30 -3.96 14.68
CA SER A 363 -19.25 -3.12 13.48
C SER A 363 -19.73 -1.71 13.76
N TRP A 364 -19.13 -0.76 13.05
CA TRP A 364 -19.51 0.64 13.04
C TRP A 364 -19.63 1.15 11.61
N LEU A 365 -20.42 2.21 11.47
CA LEU A 365 -20.46 3.06 10.30
C LEU A 365 -19.80 4.40 10.65
N LEU A 366 -18.78 4.77 9.90
CA LEU A 366 -18.21 6.11 9.92
C LEU A 366 -18.82 6.90 8.75
N TRP A 367 -19.58 7.93 9.10
CA TRP A 367 -20.01 8.95 8.16
C TRP A 367 -18.98 10.07 8.13
N VAL A 368 -18.61 10.52 6.94
CA VAL A 368 -17.67 11.63 6.72
C VAL A 368 -18.26 12.57 5.68
N ARG A 369 -18.22 13.87 5.96
CA ARG A 369 -18.59 14.92 5.01
C ARG A 369 -17.57 16.03 5.05
N THR A 370 -17.22 16.55 3.88
CA THR A 370 -16.22 17.62 3.76
C THR A 370 -16.89 18.92 3.33
N LYS A 371 -16.42 20.03 3.91
CA LYS A 371 -16.78 21.39 3.50
C LYS A 371 -15.56 22.09 2.94
N LEU A 372 -15.79 22.97 1.99
CA LEU A 372 -14.79 23.92 1.52
C LEU A 372 -15.37 25.32 1.67
N ASN A 373 -14.64 26.20 2.35
CA ASN A 373 -15.07 27.59 2.59
C ASN A 373 -16.47 27.67 3.21
N GLY A 374 -16.82 26.72 4.09
CA GLY A 374 -18.12 26.62 4.75
C GLY A 374 -19.23 25.95 3.94
N GLU A 375 -19.00 25.62 2.68
CA GLU A 375 -20.00 25.02 1.79
C GLU A 375 -19.79 23.51 1.62
N TYR A 376 -20.89 22.78 1.48
CA TYR A 376 -20.85 21.39 1.02
C TYR A 376 -21.00 21.33 -0.49
N THR A 377 -20.34 20.39 -1.14
CA THR A 377 -20.63 20.05 -2.53
C THR A 377 -20.62 18.54 -2.73
N ASP A 378 -21.35 18.11 -3.75
CA ASP A 378 -21.31 16.75 -4.25
C ASP A 378 -20.25 16.57 -5.35
N GLU A 379 -19.69 17.67 -5.87
CA GLU A 379 -18.68 17.67 -6.92
C GLU A 379 -17.25 17.43 -6.39
N PRO A 380 -16.34 16.88 -7.21
CA PRO A 380 -14.94 16.77 -6.83
C PRO A 380 -14.29 18.15 -6.60
N TRP A 381 -13.80 18.37 -5.38
CA TRP A 381 -13.17 19.65 -5.01
C TRP A 381 -11.88 19.94 -5.79
N MET A 382 -11.62 21.21 -6.09
CA MET A 382 -10.29 21.70 -6.46
C MET A 382 -9.98 22.89 -5.58
N PHE A 383 -9.02 22.74 -4.67
CA PHE A 383 -8.73 23.76 -3.66
C PHE A 383 -7.23 23.94 -3.41
N THR A 384 -6.92 25.10 -2.85
CA THR A 384 -5.57 25.61 -2.59
C THR A 384 -5.39 25.91 -1.11
N ASP A 385 -4.21 26.42 -0.75
CA ASP A 385 -3.89 26.88 0.59
C ASP A 385 -4.70 28.10 1.05
N LYS A 386 -5.43 28.76 0.14
CA LYS A 386 -6.34 29.86 0.44
C LYS A 386 -7.73 29.40 0.86
N ASP A 387 -8.05 28.14 0.62
CA ASP A 387 -9.37 27.58 0.92
C ASP A 387 -9.38 26.91 2.29
N LYS A 388 -10.49 27.05 3.01
CA LYS A 388 -10.70 26.38 4.30
C LYS A 388 -11.35 25.02 4.07
N PHE A 389 -10.57 23.96 4.19
CA PHE A 389 -11.08 22.59 4.18
C PHE A 389 -11.50 22.16 5.59
N GLU A 390 -12.73 21.68 5.73
CA GLU A 390 -13.27 21.16 6.98
C GLU A 390 -13.82 19.75 6.77
N CYS A 391 -13.68 18.89 7.77
CA CYS A 391 -14.12 17.51 7.75
C CYS A 391 -15.02 17.26 8.96
N GLU A 392 -16.29 17.02 8.70
CA GLU A 392 -17.27 16.56 9.67
C GLU A 392 -17.34 15.03 9.65
N TYR A 393 -17.41 14.42 10.83
CA TYR A 393 -17.45 12.97 10.92
C TYR A 393 -18.13 12.50 12.20
N VAL A 394 -18.69 11.30 12.12
CA VAL A 394 -19.27 10.60 13.27
C VAL A 394 -19.26 9.11 13.01
N MET A 395 -18.92 8.36 14.05
CA MET A 395 -18.88 6.91 14.04
C MET A 395 -19.96 6.39 14.97
N VAL A 396 -20.83 5.53 14.44
CA VAL A 396 -21.96 4.94 15.16
C VAL A 396 -21.90 3.41 15.07
N PRO A 397 -22.22 2.67 16.15
CA PRO A 397 -22.42 1.23 16.07
C PRO A 397 -23.45 0.90 14.98
N THR A 398 -23.22 -0.16 14.21
CA THR A 398 -24.12 -0.54 13.10
C THR A 398 -25.53 -0.88 13.59
N GLU A 399 -25.66 -1.44 14.80
CA GLU A 399 -26.94 -1.74 15.45
C GLU A 399 -27.76 -0.49 15.80
N ASP A 400 -27.09 0.63 16.06
CA ASP A 400 -27.73 1.91 16.38
C ASP A 400 -28.14 2.71 15.12
N TYR A 401 -27.71 2.26 13.94
CA TYR A 401 -27.94 2.98 12.69
C TYR A 401 -29.38 2.80 12.19
N LYS A 402 -30.23 3.80 12.45
CA LYS A 402 -31.63 3.86 12.01
C LYS A 402 -31.81 4.25 10.53
N GLY A 403 -30.98 3.70 9.65
CA GLY A 403 -31.19 3.71 8.21
C GLY A 403 -30.89 5.01 7.46
N LYS A 404 -31.06 6.22 8.03
CA LYS A 404 -30.81 7.51 7.32
C LYS A 404 -30.45 8.73 8.18
N ASN A 405 -30.73 8.73 9.49
CA ASN A 405 -30.51 9.92 10.32
C ASN A 405 -29.24 9.75 11.16
N VAL A 406 -28.20 10.50 10.77
CA VAL A 406 -27.01 10.71 11.57
C VAL A 406 -27.37 11.67 12.71
N ASP A 407 -27.08 11.30 13.96
CA ASP A 407 -27.27 12.16 15.12
C ASP A 407 -26.27 13.34 15.04
N ILE A 408 -26.77 14.49 14.59
CA ILE A 408 -25.97 15.71 14.38
C ILE A 408 -25.30 16.18 15.67
N SER A 409 -25.87 15.87 16.84
CA SER A 409 -25.28 16.25 18.14
C SER A 409 -23.94 15.56 18.44
N LYS A 410 -23.65 14.45 17.76
CA LYS A 410 -22.42 13.66 17.92
C LYS A 410 -21.39 13.92 16.81
N VAL A 411 -21.70 14.82 15.88
CA VAL A 411 -20.80 15.17 14.78
C VAL A 411 -19.62 15.96 15.34
N MET A 412 -18.42 15.49 15.03
CA MET A 412 -17.18 16.20 15.30
C MET A 412 -16.70 16.88 14.02
N THR A 413 -15.96 17.97 14.17
CA THR A 413 -15.41 18.75 13.06
C THR A 413 -13.90 18.88 13.19
N TRP A 414 -13.19 18.76 12.06
CA TRP A 414 -11.79 19.14 11.88
C TRP A 414 -11.67 20.27 10.85
N PRO A 415 -10.83 21.30 11.06
CA PRO A 415 -10.16 21.61 12.31
C PRO A 415 -11.18 21.83 13.44
N ARG A 416 -10.85 21.45 14.68
CA ARG A 416 -11.71 21.73 15.83
C ARG A 416 -11.79 23.25 15.98
N GLU A 417 -13.00 23.80 16.11
CA GLU A 417 -13.14 25.17 16.60
C GLU A 417 -12.50 25.20 17.99
N THR A 418 -11.46 26.02 18.12
CA THR A 418 -10.67 26.18 19.35
C THR A 418 -11.46 26.82 20.45
#